data_AF-A0A0G0N3M8-F1
#
_entry.id   AF-A0A0G0N3M8-F1
#
_cell.length_a   1.000
_cell.length_b   1.000
_cell.length_c   1.000
_cell.angle_alpha   90.00
_cell.angle_beta   90.00
_cell.angle_gamma   90.00
#
_symmetry.space_group_name_H-M   'P 1'
#
loop_
_entity.id
_entity.type
_entity.pdbx_description
1 polymer ?
#
loop_
_entity_poly.entity_id
_entity_poly.type
_entity_poly.pdbx_seq_one_letter_code
_entity_poly.pdbx_strand_id
1 'polypeptide(L)'
;MQYFTNYSSHFAVLTKVMTASGGPVLEVGMGIFSTPLLHWLCLDQDRKLTSLESAEKYYKLNRRFASPNHEIILIKDWDKFNFNSTWDVVFVDNDDQWRAPVVKKVANSANYIVIHDSDDPTYNYESIFPLFKYQYHYTKAQPNTSVLSNTIELSWLDEV
;
A
#
# COMPACT_ATOMS: atom_id res chain seq x y z
N MET A 1 18.40 -14.97 5.16
CA MET A 1 17.28 -14.12 5.60
C MET A 1 16.12 -15.04 5.86
N GLN A 2 15.53 -14.97 7.05
CA GLN A 2 14.35 -15.76 7.41
C GLN A 2 13.11 -14.91 7.15
N TYR A 3 12.09 -15.49 6.53
CA TYR A 3 10.82 -14.83 6.26
C TYR A 3 9.73 -15.53 7.04
N PHE A 4 8.76 -14.75 7.51
CA PHE A 4 7.65 -15.23 8.32
C PHE A 4 6.34 -15.02 7.57
N THR A 5 5.36 -15.89 7.81
CA THR A 5 4.07 -15.87 7.11
C THR A 5 3.30 -14.57 7.33
N ASN A 6 3.51 -13.94 8.49
CA ASN A 6 2.86 -12.68 8.86
C ASN A 6 3.25 -11.50 7.94
N TYR A 7 4.39 -11.54 7.25
CA TYR A 7 4.76 -10.54 6.24
C TYR A 7 3.82 -10.49 5.02
N SER A 8 2.89 -11.43 4.91
CA SER A 8 1.91 -11.53 3.82
C SER A 8 0.46 -11.47 4.30
N SER A 9 0.19 -11.08 5.57
CA SER A 9 -1.18 -11.05 6.11
C SER A 9 -2.12 -10.10 5.37
N HIS A 10 -1.58 -9.09 4.67
CA HIS A 10 -2.34 -8.16 3.83
C HIS A 10 -2.85 -8.77 2.51
N PHE A 11 -2.38 -9.94 2.10
CA PHE A 11 -2.65 -10.48 0.75
C PHE A 11 -4.12 -10.62 0.43
N ALA A 12 -4.93 -11.11 1.37
CA ALA A 12 -6.36 -11.34 1.15
C ALA A 12 -7.09 -10.02 0.84
N VAL A 13 -6.91 -9.01 1.70
CA VAL A 13 -7.59 -7.72 1.54
C VAL A 13 -6.98 -6.88 0.42
N LEU A 14 -5.65 -6.89 0.25
CA LEU A 14 -4.98 -6.17 -0.84
C LEU A 14 -5.42 -6.71 -2.21
N THR A 15 -5.47 -8.04 -2.38
CA THR A 15 -5.93 -8.65 -3.62
C THR A 15 -7.38 -8.29 -3.90
N LYS A 16 -8.26 -8.36 -2.89
CA LYS A 16 -9.67 -7.99 -3.04
C LYS A 16 -9.83 -6.53 -3.50
N VAL A 17 -9.13 -5.58 -2.87
CA VAL A 17 -9.12 -4.16 -3.28
C VAL A 17 -8.57 -3.98 -4.69
N MET A 18 -7.48 -4.67 -5.04
CA MET A 18 -6.90 -4.61 -6.37
C MET A 18 -7.84 -5.17 -7.46
N THR A 19 -8.64 -6.20 -7.14
CA THR A 19 -9.63 -6.74 -8.08
C THR A 19 -10.89 -5.88 -8.25
N ALA A 20 -11.19 -5.02 -7.27
CA ALA A 20 -12.35 -4.13 -7.30
C ALA A 20 -12.02 -2.71 -7.84
N SER A 21 -10.77 -2.47 -8.22
CA SER A 21 -10.25 -1.18 -8.68
C SER A 21 -9.62 -1.29 -10.07
N GLY A 22 -9.31 -0.16 -10.72
CA GLY A 22 -8.81 -0.16 -12.10
C GLY A 22 -7.86 0.98 -12.49
N GLY A 23 -7.63 1.97 -11.63
CA GLY A 23 -6.76 3.12 -11.89
C GLY A 23 -5.32 2.96 -11.39
N PRO A 24 -4.50 4.02 -11.42
CA PRO A 24 -3.09 3.94 -11.03
C PRO A 24 -2.87 3.44 -9.59
N VAL A 25 -1.76 2.74 -9.38
CA VAL A 25 -1.40 2.14 -8.08
C VAL A 25 -0.06 2.69 -7.59
N LEU A 26 -0.01 3.05 -6.31
CA LEU A 26 1.20 3.43 -5.61
C LEU A 26 1.52 2.39 -4.53
N GLU A 27 2.70 1.78 -4.60
CA GLU A 27 3.27 0.99 -3.52
C GLU A 27 4.31 1.84 -2.78
N VAL A 28 4.16 1.93 -1.46
CA VAL A 28 5.07 2.66 -0.58
C VAL A 28 5.68 1.66 0.39
N GLY A 29 6.92 1.28 0.13
CA GLY A 29 7.60 0.15 0.78
C GLY A 29 7.54 -1.09 -0.11
N MET A 30 8.72 -1.56 -0.55
CA MET A 30 8.83 -2.72 -1.43
C MET A 30 9.30 -3.95 -0.66
N GLY A 31 8.70 -5.09 -0.98
CA GLY A 31 8.96 -6.35 -0.30
C GLY A 31 9.20 -7.51 -1.26
N ILE A 32 9.46 -8.69 -0.68
CA ILE A 32 9.48 -9.94 -1.45
C ILE A 32 8.08 -10.51 -1.72
N PHE A 33 7.05 -9.93 -1.10
CA PHE A 33 5.67 -10.41 -1.12
C PHE A 33 4.75 -9.45 -1.88
N SER A 34 4.54 -8.23 -1.38
CA SER A 34 3.64 -7.23 -1.98
C SER A 34 4.07 -6.83 -3.39
N THR A 35 5.35 -6.55 -3.62
CA THR A 35 5.85 -6.03 -4.89
C THR A 35 5.63 -7.00 -6.06
N PRO A 36 5.98 -8.30 -5.98
CA PRO A 36 5.63 -9.23 -7.05
C PRO A 36 4.12 -9.39 -7.22
N LEU A 37 3.33 -9.41 -6.13
CA LEU A 37 1.87 -9.50 -6.21
C LEU A 37 1.28 -8.31 -6.99
N LEU A 38 1.63 -7.08 -6.58
CA LEU A 38 1.17 -5.85 -7.20
C LEU A 38 1.65 -5.74 -8.65
N HIS A 39 2.90 -6.13 -8.93
CA HIS A 39 3.43 -6.14 -10.30
C HIS A 39 2.58 -7.00 -11.23
N TRP A 40 2.30 -8.24 -10.85
CA TRP A 40 1.54 -9.15 -11.71
C TRP A 40 0.08 -8.74 -11.84
N LEU A 41 -0.56 -8.29 -10.76
CA LEU A 41 -1.94 -7.79 -10.81
C LEU A 41 -2.07 -6.53 -11.68
N CYS A 42 -1.14 -5.58 -11.57
CA CYS A 42 -1.16 -4.38 -12.41
C CYS A 42 -0.84 -4.70 -13.87
N LEU A 43 0.07 -5.65 -14.12
CA LEU A 43 0.38 -6.09 -15.49
C LEU A 43 -0.83 -6.75 -16.17
N ASP A 44 -1.53 -7.65 -15.45
CA ASP A 44 -2.73 -8.33 -15.94
C ASP A 44 -3.88 -7.34 -16.25
N GLN A 45 -4.02 -6.31 -15.42
CA GLN A 45 -5.07 -5.29 -15.56
C GLN A 45 -4.68 -4.10 -16.46
N ASP A 46 -3.49 -4.10 -17.06
CA ASP A 46 -2.90 -2.99 -17.82
C ASP A 46 -2.90 -1.64 -17.05
N ARG A 47 -2.54 -1.69 -15.76
CA ARG A 47 -2.50 -0.54 -14.85
C ARG A 47 -1.08 -0.05 -14.64
N LYS A 48 -0.94 1.27 -14.44
CA LYS A 48 0.32 1.86 -13.98
C LYS A 48 0.54 1.54 -12.50
N LEU A 49 1.73 1.04 -12.18
CA LEU A 49 2.24 0.84 -10.83
C LEU A 49 3.49 1.71 -10.62
N THR A 50 3.54 2.43 -9.50
CA THR A 50 4.73 3.12 -9.03
C THR A 50 5.10 2.56 -7.66
N SER A 51 6.32 2.04 -7.51
CA SER A 51 6.79 1.51 -6.23
C SER A 51 7.96 2.33 -5.68
N LEU A 52 7.81 2.82 -4.44
CA LEU A 52 8.78 3.64 -3.74
C LEU A 52 9.48 2.83 -2.64
N GLU A 53 10.79 2.95 -2.54
CA GLU A 53 11.57 2.29 -1.49
C GLU A 53 12.75 3.13 -1.04
N SER A 54 13.01 3.20 0.26
CA SER A 54 14.11 3.98 0.85
C SER A 54 15.36 3.14 1.11
N ALA A 55 15.17 1.85 1.45
CA ALA A 55 16.21 0.87 1.70
C ALA A 55 16.76 0.29 0.39
N GLU A 56 18.05 0.56 0.15
CA GLU A 56 18.74 0.17 -1.09
C GLU A 56 18.71 -1.36 -1.34
N LYS A 57 18.66 -2.16 -0.26
CA LYS A 57 18.54 -3.62 -0.33
C LYS A 57 17.25 -4.06 -1.04
N TYR A 58 16.09 -3.52 -0.63
CA TYR A 58 14.80 -3.88 -1.22
C TYR A 58 14.63 -3.27 -2.61
N TYR A 59 15.15 -2.06 -2.83
CA TYR A 59 15.22 -1.48 -4.17
C TYR A 59 16.02 -2.35 -5.14
N LYS A 60 17.23 -2.78 -4.77
CA LYS A 60 18.05 -3.67 -5.60
C LYS A 60 17.38 -5.01 -5.85
N LEU A 61 16.63 -5.52 -4.88
CA LEU A 61 15.88 -6.76 -5.01
C LEU A 61 14.72 -6.65 -6.01
N ASN A 62 14.02 -5.52 -6.02
CA ASN A 62 12.76 -5.36 -6.73
C ASN A 62 12.88 -4.58 -8.06
N ARG A 63 14.00 -3.92 -8.34
CA ARG A 63 14.27 -3.25 -9.64
C ARG A 63 14.09 -4.16 -10.88
N ARG A 64 14.14 -5.48 -10.70
CA ARG A 64 13.89 -6.47 -11.76
C ARG A 64 12.44 -6.47 -12.26
N PHE A 65 11.50 -5.93 -11.48
CA PHE A 65 10.10 -5.80 -11.86
C PHE A 65 9.81 -4.51 -12.64
N ALA A 66 10.81 -3.65 -12.86
CA ALA A 66 10.64 -2.46 -13.67
C ALA A 66 10.19 -2.83 -15.09
N SER A 67 9.16 -2.15 -15.58
CA SER A 67 8.56 -2.39 -16.89
C SER A 67 7.93 -1.09 -17.43
N PRO A 68 7.43 -1.04 -18.67
CA PRO A 68 6.75 0.16 -19.19
C PRO A 68 5.56 0.63 -18.33
N ASN A 69 4.95 -0.28 -17.57
CA ASN A 69 3.81 0.01 -16.68
C ASN A 69 4.19 -0.07 -15.19
N HIS A 70 5.43 -0.39 -14.84
CA HIS A 70 5.89 -0.48 -13.45
C HIS A 70 7.16 0.34 -13.25
N GLU A 71 7.01 1.50 -12.61
CA GLU A 71 8.10 2.38 -12.23
C GLU A 71 8.63 1.99 -10.83
N ILE A 72 9.95 1.88 -10.70
CA ILE A 72 10.62 1.55 -9.43
C ILE A 72 11.52 2.73 -9.04
N ILE A 73 11.28 3.33 -7.88
CA ILE A 73 11.96 4.54 -7.43
C ILE A 73 12.67 4.29 -6.10
N LEU A 74 13.99 4.47 -6.08
CA LEU A 74 14.75 4.60 -4.84
C LEU A 74 14.56 6.02 -4.29
N ILE A 75 13.76 6.16 -3.24
CA ILE A 75 13.47 7.45 -2.63
C ILE A 75 14.40 7.73 -1.45
N LYS A 76 15.00 8.92 -1.41
CA LYS A 76 15.85 9.36 -0.28
C LYS A 76 15.22 10.43 0.58
N ASP A 77 14.15 11.04 0.06
CA ASP A 77 13.46 12.16 0.66
C ASP A 77 12.00 12.07 0.25
N TRP A 78 11.16 11.60 1.17
CA TRP A 78 9.74 11.40 0.96
C TRP A 78 9.01 12.70 0.65
N ASP A 79 9.48 13.84 1.17
CA ASP A 79 8.84 15.14 0.92
C ASP A 79 9.01 15.64 -0.51
N LYS A 80 9.97 15.11 -1.26
CA LYS A 80 10.18 15.45 -2.67
C LYS A 80 9.30 14.68 -3.64
N PHE A 81 8.67 13.58 -3.19
CA PHE A 81 7.77 12.83 -4.05
C PHE A 81 6.40 13.52 -4.13
N ASN A 82 5.86 13.61 -5.34
CA ASN A 82 4.56 14.22 -5.57
C ASN A 82 3.43 13.22 -5.27
N PHE A 83 2.94 13.24 -4.04
CA PHE A 83 1.78 12.42 -3.63
C PHE A 83 0.43 12.95 -4.14
N ASN A 84 0.38 14.16 -4.72
CA ASN A 84 -0.86 14.81 -5.16
C ASN A 84 -1.38 14.29 -6.52
N SER A 85 -0.76 13.27 -7.09
CA SER A 85 -1.32 12.52 -8.23
C SER A 85 -2.60 11.79 -7.83
N THR A 86 -3.50 11.53 -8.78
CA THR A 86 -4.69 10.69 -8.52
C THR A 86 -4.29 9.22 -8.51
N TRP A 87 -4.51 8.57 -7.38
CA TRP A 87 -4.28 7.14 -7.17
C TRP A 87 -5.63 6.45 -7.00
N ASP A 88 -5.76 5.25 -7.54
CA ASP A 88 -6.90 4.41 -7.22
C ASP A 88 -6.58 3.58 -5.96
N VAL A 89 -5.42 2.96 -5.92
CA VAL A 89 -4.95 2.21 -4.75
C VAL A 89 -3.58 2.71 -4.30
N VAL A 90 -3.44 2.98 -3.01
CA VAL A 90 -2.14 3.19 -2.35
C VAL A 90 -1.93 2.08 -1.32
N PHE A 91 -0.87 1.29 -1.48
CA PHE A 91 -0.44 0.32 -0.48
C PHE A 91 0.74 0.89 0.33
N VAL A 92 0.66 0.84 1.66
CA VAL A 92 1.67 1.40 2.57
C VAL A 92 2.20 0.32 3.51
N ASP A 93 3.48 0.02 3.37
CA ASP A 93 4.24 -0.95 4.16
C ASP A 93 5.75 -0.55 4.22
N ASN A 94 6.03 0.76 4.21
CA ASN A 94 7.39 1.29 4.26
C ASN A 94 7.94 1.36 5.70
N ASP A 95 9.06 2.05 5.91
CA ASP A 95 9.63 2.28 7.22
C ASP A 95 8.74 3.11 8.18
N ASP A 96 8.85 2.77 9.46
CA ASP A 96 7.98 3.19 10.57
C ASP A 96 7.68 4.69 10.62
N GLN A 97 8.71 5.52 10.40
CA GLN A 97 8.62 6.98 10.56
C GLN A 97 7.74 7.65 9.50
N TRP A 98 7.53 6.99 8.35
CA TRP A 98 6.90 7.59 7.19
C TRP A 98 5.54 6.99 6.83
N ARG A 99 5.12 5.89 7.48
CA ARG A 99 3.81 5.25 7.23
C ARG A 99 2.64 6.22 7.39
N ALA A 100 2.40 6.72 8.61
CA ALA A 100 1.30 7.65 8.88
C ALA A 100 1.42 8.99 8.11
N PRO A 101 2.61 9.63 8.00
CA PRO A 101 2.78 10.80 7.15
C PRO A 101 2.42 10.59 5.68
N VAL A 102 2.81 9.46 5.08
CA VAL A 102 2.45 9.11 3.71
C VAL A 102 0.94 8.96 3.57
N VAL A 103 0.29 8.19 4.45
CA VAL A 103 -1.17 8.01 4.42
C VAL A 103 -1.89 9.36 4.51
N LYS A 104 -1.42 10.27 5.37
CA LYS A 104 -1.96 11.62 5.47
C LYS A 104 -1.78 12.43 4.17
N LYS A 105 -0.63 12.30 3.49
CA LYS A 105 -0.36 12.98 2.21
C LYS A 105 -1.26 12.48 1.08
N VAL A 106 -1.65 11.20 1.09
CA VAL A 106 -2.54 10.61 0.05
C VAL A 106 -4.02 10.58 0.41
N ALA A 107 -4.40 11.07 1.60
CA ALA A 107 -5.75 10.92 2.16
C ALA A 107 -6.89 11.45 1.25
N ASN A 108 -6.59 12.43 0.40
CA ASN A 108 -7.55 13.05 -0.52
C ASN A 108 -7.22 12.80 -2.00
N SER A 109 -6.15 12.07 -2.30
CA SER A 109 -5.72 11.77 -3.66
C SER A 109 -5.85 10.29 -4.03
N ALA A 110 -6.23 9.44 -3.07
CA ALA A 110 -6.46 8.01 -3.26
C ALA A 110 -7.92 7.59 -3.03
N ASN A 111 -8.42 6.67 -3.85
CA ASN A 111 -9.73 6.03 -3.61
C ASN A 111 -9.67 4.98 -2.50
N TYR A 112 -8.60 4.18 -2.49
CA TYR A 112 -8.33 3.18 -1.47
C TYR A 112 -6.91 3.34 -0.94
N ILE A 113 -6.75 3.30 0.37
CA ILE A 113 -5.45 3.22 1.03
C ILE A 113 -5.42 1.95 1.87
N VAL A 114 -4.54 1.02 1.51
CA VAL A 114 -4.34 -0.24 2.22
C VAL A 114 -3.06 -0.14 3.04
N ILE A 115 -3.17 -0.33 4.35
CA ILE A 115 -2.06 -0.18 5.31
C ILE A 115 -1.84 -1.50 6.04
N HIS A 116 -0.61 -2.00 5.96
CA HIS A 116 -0.18 -3.18 6.71
C HIS A 116 0.23 -2.80 8.14
N ASP A 117 0.29 -3.80 9.02
CA ASP A 117 0.58 -3.66 10.45
C ASP A 117 -0.25 -2.58 11.17
N SER A 118 -1.53 -2.49 10.81
CA SER A 118 -2.41 -1.41 11.28
C SER A 118 -2.73 -1.43 12.77
N ASP A 119 -2.35 -2.50 13.47
CA ASP A 119 -2.45 -2.68 14.91
C ASP A 119 -1.16 -2.36 15.68
N ASP A 120 -0.06 -2.01 15.00
CA ASP A 120 1.18 -1.62 15.66
C ASP A 120 1.09 -0.16 16.16
N PRO A 121 1.15 0.08 17.49
CA PRO A 121 1.01 1.42 18.05
C PRO A 121 2.18 2.35 17.70
N THR A 122 3.34 1.81 17.31
CA THR A 122 4.53 2.62 16.97
C THR A 122 4.37 3.41 15.68
N TYR A 123 3.47 2.98 14.79
CA TYR A 123 3.18 3.65 13.52
C TYR A 123 2.19 4.82 13.63
N ASN A 124 1.63 5.05 14.83
CA ASN A 124 0.77 6.20 15.14
C ASN A 124 -0.45 6.34 14.20
N TYR A 125 -1.00 5.21 13.76
CA TYR A 125 -2.14 5.21 12.86
C TYR A 125 -3.44 5.74 13.50
N GLU A 126 -3.57 5.65 14.82
CA GLU A 126 -4.69 6.24 15.57
C GLU A 126 -4.86 7.74 15.29
N SER A 127 -3.76 8.46 15.02
CA SER A 127 -3.81 9.89 14.71
C SER A 127 -4.34 10.21 13.31
N ILE A 128 -4.34 9.25 12.38
CA ILE A 128 -4.78 9.44 11.00
C ILE A 128 -6.12 8.81 10.69
N PHE A 129 -6.56 7.77 11.42
CA PHE A 129 -7.86 7.15 11.20
C PHE A 129 -9.02 8.15 11.18
N PRO A 130 -9.12 9.14 12.11
CA PRO A 130 -10.19 10.13 12.07
C PRO A 130 -10.25 11.01 10.80
N LEU A 131 -9.21 11.00 9.96
CA LEU A 131 -9.20 11.71 8.68
C LEU A 131 -10.00 11.00 7.59
N PHE A 132 -10.43 9.76 7.84
CA PHE A 132 -11.10 8.91 6.86
C PHE A 132 -12.56 8.67 7.20
N LYS A 133 -13.42 8.96 6.22
CA LYS A 133 -14.87 8.73 6.31
C LYS A 133 -15.22 7.25 6.41
N TYR A 134 -14.51 6.41 5.66
CA TYR A 134 -14.74 4.96 5.61
C TYR A 134 -13.46 4.23 6.01
N GLN A 135 -13.61 3.28 6.92
CA GLN A 135 -12.53 2.51 7.49
C GLN A 135 -12.97 1.06 7.62
N TYR A 136 -12.12 0.14 7.18
CA TYR A 136 -12.30 -1.29 7.34
C TYR A 136 -11.02 -1.89 7.93
N HIS A 137 -11.15 -2.69 8.99
CA HIS A 137 -10.03 -3.31 9.69
C HIS A 137 -10.09 -4.83 9.53
N TYR A 138 -9.18 -5.39 8.75
CA TYR A 138 -9.03 -6.83 8.58
C TYR A 138 -8.21 -7.44 9.72
N THR A 139 -8.88 -8.21 10.58
CA THR A 139 -8.29 -8.81 11.79
C THR A 139 -8.21 -10.34 11.75
N LYS A 140 -8.63 -10.96 10.63
CA LYS A 140 -8.61 -12.42 10.45
C LYS A 140 -7.21 -12.99 10.20
N ALA A 141 -6.23 -12.14 9.89
CA ALA A 141 -4.82 -12.48 9.80
C ALA A 141 -3.98 -11.48 10.61
N GLN A 142 -2.86 -11.95 11.14
CA GLN A 142 -1.95 -11.14 11.94
C GLN A 142 -0.63 -10.91 11.20
N PRO A 143 -0.10 -9.68 11.22
CA PRO A 143 -0.67 -8.46 11.81
C PRO A 143 -1.88 -7.93 11.01
N ASN A 144 -2.65 -7.03 11.61
CA ASN A 144 -3.88 -6.51 11.02
C ASN A 144 -3.58 -5.66 9.79
N THR A 145 -4.49 -5.68 8.82
CA THR A 145 -4.43 -4.78 7.66
C THR A 145 -5.67 -3.92 7.62
N SER A 146 -5.54 -2.63 7.35
CA SER A 146 -6.71 -1.75 7.26
C SER A 146 -6.84 -1.15 5.86
N VAL A 147 -8.08 -0.88 5.46
CA VAL A 147 -8.43 -0.17 4.23
C VAL A 147 -9.14 1.12 4.62
N LEU A 148 -8.68 2.24 4.07
CA LEU A 148 -9.18 3.57 4.36
C LEU A 148 -9.66 4.23 3.05
N SER A 149 -10.73 5.01 3.14
CA SER A 149 -11.24 5.79 2.00
C SER A 149 -12.03 7.01 2.47
N ASN A 150 -11.97 8.08 1.68
CA ASN A 150 -12.84 9.25 1.83
C ASN A 150 -13.97 9.32 0.80
N THR A 151 -13.91 8.51 -0.26
CA THR A 151 -14.79 8.59 -1.42
C THR A 151 -15.64 7.33 -1.61
N ILE A 152 -15.21 6.18 -1.09
CA ILE A 152 -15.84 4.88 -1.36
C ILE A 152 -16.18 4.17 -0.04
N GLU A 153 -17.41 3.70 0.08
CA GLU A 153 -17.85 2.86 1.20
C GLU A 153 -17.21 1.46 1.13
N LEU A 154 -16.84 0.91 2.28
CA LEU A 154 -16.01 -0.29 2.37
C LEU A 154 -16.73 -1.54 2.91
N SER A 155 -18.06 -1.49 3.10
CA SER A 155 -18.86 -2.60 3.65
C SER A 155 -18.79 -3.89 2.82
N TRP A 156 -18.51 -3.78 1.52
CA TRP A 156 -18.30 -4.93 0.63
C TRP A 156 -17.04 -5.76 0.95
N LEU A 157 -16.16 -5.27 1.83
CA LEU A 157 -15.00 -6.01 2.34
C LEU A 157 -15.35 -6.98 3.48
N ASP A 158 -16.57 -6.95 4.03
CA ASP A 158 -16.97 -7.88 5.11
C ASP A 158 -16.95 -9.37 4.67
N GLU A 159 -16.93 -9.61 3.36
CA GLU A 159 -16.84 -10.93 2.74
C GLU A 159 -15.41 -11.51 2.66
N VAL A 160 -14.37 -10.71 2.98
CA VAL A 160 -12.95 -11.12 2.98
C VAL A 160 -12.63 -11.91 4.24
#